data_AF-A0A6P0YM94-F1
#
_entry.id   AF-A0A6P0YM94-F1
#
_cell.length_a   1.000
_cell.length_b   1.000
_cell.length_c   1.000
_cell.angle_alpha   90.00
_cell.angle_beta   90.00
_cell.angle_gamma   90.00
#
_symmetry.space_group_name_H-M   'P 1'
#
loop_
_entity.id
_entity.type
_entity.pdbx_description
1 polymer ?
#
loop_
_entity_poly.entity_id
_entity_poly.type
_entity_poly.pdbx_seq_one_letter_code
_entity_poly.pdbx_strand_id
1 'polypeptide(L)'
;MANKEYLALLNRGIISWNEWRHKNLHIQPDLTNANLRNINLQSINFQGVNLTEANLCLTQLKTANCSGANLTSAQLINANLTSINLQGAN
;
A
#
# COMPACT_ATOMS: atom_id res chain seq x y z
N MET A 1 -12.99 6.77 2.37
CA MET A 1 -12.53 7.05 0.99
C MET A 1 -11.11 7.55 1.10
N ALA A 2 -10.22 7.09 0.23
CA ALA A 2 -8.79 7.36 0.30
C ALA A 2 -8.47 8.85 0.47
N ASN A 3 -7.52 9.13 1.35
CA ASN A 3 -7.04 10.49 1.58
C ASN A 3 -6.22 10.96 0.36
N LYS A 4 -6.60 12.12 -0.19
CA LYS A 4 -5.99 12.71 -1.39
C LYS A 4 -4.52 13.07 -1.20
N GLU A 5 -4.09 13.43 0.00
CA GLU A 5 -2.70 13.77 0.31
C GLU A 5 -1.81 12.52 0.24
N TYR A 6 -2.30 11.39 0.75
CA TYR A 6 -1.57 10.12 0.68
C TYR A 6 -1.51 9.57 -0.74
N LEU A 7 -2.59 9.72 -1.52
CA LEU A 7 -2.56 9.42 -2.96
C LEU A 7 -1.58 10.32 -3.71
N ALA A 8 -1.55 11.62 -3.41
CA ALA A 8 -0.60 12.55 -4.01
C ALA A 8 0.85 12.19 -3.64
N LEU A 9 1.09 11.75 -2.41
CA LEU A 9 2.40 11.28 -1.96
C LEU A 9 2.83 10.01 -2.70
N LEU A 10 1.92 9.04 -2.88
CA LEU A 10 2.17 7.86 -3.72
C LEU A 10 2.52 8.23 -5.17
N ASN A 11 1.80 9.20 -5.73
CA ASN A 11 2.03 9.67 -7.10
C ASN A 11 3.37 10.39 -7.28
N ARG A 12 3.98 10.91 -6.20
CA ARG A 12 5.36 11.42 -6.22
C ARG A 12 6.40 10.31 -6.31
N GLY A 13 6.03 9.08 -5.97
CA GLY A 13 6.84 7.88 -6.12
C GLY A 13 7.08 7.15 -4.79
N ILE A 14 7.55 5.91 -4.92
CA ILE A 14 7.81 4.99 -3.79
C ILE A 14 8.83 5.58 -2.82
N ILE A 15 9.87 6.26 -3.33
CA ILE A 15 10.91 6.88 -2.50
C ILE A 15 10.29 7.94 -1.59
N SER A 16 9.48 8.86 -2.14
CA SER A 16 8.81 9.90 -1.36
C SER A 16 7.85 9.32 -0.32
N TRP A 17 7.09 8.29 -0.69
CA TRP A 17 6.24 7.58 0.26
C TRP A 17 7.05 6.96 1.41
N ASN A 18 8.12 6.22 1.09
CA ASN A 18 8.93 5.52 2.08
C ASN A 18 9.69 6.49 3.01
N GLU A 19 10.22 7.59 2.48
CA GLU A 19 10.85 8.65 3.28
C GLU A 19 9.86 9.27 4.26
N TRP A 20 8.64 9.56 3.79
CA TRP A 20 7.58 10.06 4.66
C TRP A 20 7.17 9.01 5.69
N ARG A 21 7.00 7.73 5.33
CA ARG A 21 6.65 6.66 6.28
C ARG A 21 7.70 6.49 7.36
N HIS A 22 8.98 6.59 7.02
CA HIS A 22 10.06 6.49 8.01
C HIS A 22 9.96 7.58 9.09
N LYS A 23 9.52 8.79 8.71
CA LYS A 23 9.31 9.90 9.65
C LYS A 23 7.96 9.86 10.38
N ASN A 24 7.01 9.06 9.89
CA ASN A 24 5.61 9.07 10.31
C ASN A 24 5.09 7.67 10.68
N LEU A 25 5.89 6.87 11.40
CA LEU A 25 5.56 5.49 11.76
C LEU A 25 4.30 5.35 12.63
N HIS A 26 3.95 6.40 13.38
CA HIS A 26 2.76 6.45 14.24
C HIS A 26 1.46 6.77 13.48
N ILE A 27 1.57 7.26 12.23
CA ILE A 27 0.41 7.58 11.40
C ILE A 27 -0.07 6.31 10.69
N GLN A 28 -1.38 6.10 10.63
CA GLN A 28 -2.02 5.07 9.81
C GLN A 28 -2.68 5.74 8.59
N PRO A 29 -2.08 5.63 7.39
CA PRO A 29 -2.65 6.22 6.18
C PRO A 29 -3.95 5.52 5.76
N ASP A 30 -4.95 6.31 5.38
CA ASP A 30 -6.19 5.82 4.80
C ASP A 30 -6.10 5.88 3.27
N LEU A 31 -6.06 4.69 2.66
CA LEU A 31 -6.16 4.44 1.22
C LEU A 31 -7.38 3.55 0.89
N THR A 32 -8.43 3.59 1.71
CA THR A 32 -9.66 2.83 1.48
C THR A 32 -10.27 3.18 0.12
N ASN A 33 -10.65 2.18 -0.67
CA ASN A 33 -11.15 2.33 -2.05
C ASN A 33 -10.16 2.97 -3.03
N ALA A 34 -8.86 3.02 -2.72
CA ALA A 34 -7.85 3.54 -3.65
C ALA A 34 -7.75 2.65 -4.91
N ASN A 35 -7.70 3.27 -6.09
CA ASN A 35 -7.36 2.58 -7.32
C ASN A 35 -5.84 2.61 -7.53
N LEU A 36 -5.19 1.48 -7.23
CA LEU A 36 -3.75 1.27 -7.33
C LEU A 36 -3.40 0.20 -8.39
N ARG A 37 -4.33 -0.04 -9.32
CA ARG A 37 -4.23 -1.08 -10.36
C ARG A 37 -3.05 -0.83 -11.30
N ASN A 38 -2.31 -1.90 -11.60
CA ASN A 38 -1.22 -1.89 -12.59
C ASN A 38 -0.10 -0.88 -12.27
N ILE A 39 0.15 -0.61 -10.98
CA ILE A 39 1.23 0.27 -10.53
C ILE A 39 2.43 -0.57 -10.09
N ASN A 40 3.65 -0.06 -10.33
CA ASN A 40 4.83 -0.62 -9.70
C ASN A 40 4.99 -0.03 -8.29
N LEU A 41 4.78 -0.85 -7.26
CA LEU A 41 4.92 -0.51 -5.84
C LEU A 41 5.95 -1.44 -5.16
N GLN A 42 6.95 -1.89 -5.91
CA GLN A 42 7.99 -2.78 -5.39
C GLN A 42 8.71 -2.13 -4.19
N SER A 43 8.89 -2.90 -3.11
CA SER A 43 9.53 -2.46 -1.86
C SER A 43 8.84 -1.28 -1.16
N ILE A 44 7.55 -1.03 -1.44
CA ILE A 44 6.81 0.02 -0.73
C ILE A 44 6.56 -0.35 0.73
N ASN A 45 6.59 0.65 1.62
CA ASN A 45 6.21 0.50 3.02
C ASN A 45 4.73 0.84 3.24
N PHE A 46 3.86 -0.16 3.17
CA PHE A 46 2.46 -0.08 3.54
C PHE A 46 2.15 -0.62 4.95
N GLN A 47 3.13 -0.60 5.86
CA GLN A 47 2.90 -1.02 7.24
C GLN A 47 1.78 -0.21 7.90
N GLY A 48 0.77 -0.92 8.42
CA GLY A 48 -0.38 -0.35 9.12
C GLY A 48 -1.30 0.51 8.25
N VAL A 49 -1.19 0.44 6.92
CA VAL A 49 -2.04 1.21 6.01
C VAL A 49 -3.43 0.58 5.91
N ASN A 50 -4.46 1.40 5.90
CA ASN A 50 -5.81 0.96 5.57
C ASN A 50 -5.98 0.92 4.03
N LEU A 51 -6.01 -0.29 3.47
CA LEU A 51 -6.23 -0.60 2.05
C LEU A 51 -7.58 -1.30 1.83
N THR A 52 -8.55 -1.14 2.75
CA THR A 52 -9.88 -1.74 2.61
C THR A 52 -10.48 -1.39 1.24
N GLU A 53 -10.98 -2.39 0.53
CA GLU A 53 -11.58 -2.24 -0.82
C GLU A 53 -10.64 -1.62 -1.88
N ALA A 54 -9.33 -1.53 -1.63
CA ALA A 54 -8.39 -1.00 -2.62
C ALA A 54 -8.25 -1.94 -3.83
N ASN A 55 -8.16 -1.37 -5.04
CA ASN A 55 -7.87 -2.12 -6.24
C ASN A 55 -6.36 -2.20 -6.45
N LEU A 56 -5.76 -3.34 -6.11
CA LEU A 56 -4.34 -3.68 -6.28
C LEU A 56 -4.12 -4.72 -7.39
N CYS A 57 -5.07 -4.83 -8.33
CA CYS A 57 -4.95 -5.80 -9.42
C CYS A 57 -3.75 -5.45 -10.33
N LEU A 58 -3.02 -6.47 -10.79
CA LEU A 58 -1.82 -6.32 -11.65
C LEU A 58 -0.66 -5.52 -11.02
N THR A 59 -0.78 -5.11 -9.76
CA THR A 59 0.20 -4.27 -9.07
C THR A 59 1.45 -5.08 -8.72
N GLN A 60 2.63 -4.48 -8.89
CA GLN A 60 3.88 -5.09 -8.46
C GLN A 60 4.13 -4.74 -6.99
N LEU A 61 3.95 -5.69 -6.08
CA LEU A 61 4.17 -5.55 -4.63
C LEU A 61 5.33 -6.43 -4.15
N LYS A 62 6.24 -6.80 -5.06
CA LYS A 62 7.42 -7.59 -4.72
C LYS A 62 8.17 -6.90 -3.59
N THR A 63 8.54 -7.66 -2.56
CA THR A 63 9.26 -7.17 -1.37
C THR A 63 8.59 -6.01 -0.62
N ALA A 64 7.31 -5.73 -0.86
CA ALA A 64 6.57 -4.70 -0.14
C ALA A 64 6.34 -5.10 1.33
N ASN A 65 6.31 -4.11 2.22
CA ASN A 65 5.95 -4.32 3.62
C ASN A 65 4.49 -3.91 3.84
N CYS A 66 3.59 -4.87 3.96
CA CYS A 66 2.18 -4.67 4.29
C CYS A 66 1.85 -5.21 5.69
N SER A 67 2.84 -5.29 6.59
CA SER A 67 2.59 -5.78 7.95
C SER A 67 1.58 -4.91 8.69
N GLY A 68 0.60 -5.53 9.34
CA GLY A 68 -0.51 -4.83 10.01
C GLY A 68 -1.44 -4.04 9.08
N ALA A 69 -1.32 -4.15 7.75
CA ALA A 69 -2.21 -3.46 6.82
C ALA A 69 -3.63 -4.06 6.87
N ASN A 70 -4.64 -3.23 6.71
CA ASN A 70 -6.01 -3.71 6.51
C ASN A 70 -6.28 -3.88 5.02
N LEU A 71 -6.33 -5.11 4.53
CA LEU A 71 -6.60 -5.50 3.14
C LEU A 71 -8.02 -6.08 2.98
N THR A 72 -8.92 -5.87 3.95
CA THR A 72 -10.31 -6.33 3.88
C THR A 72 -10.93 -5.93 2.54
N SER A 73 -11.43 -6.92 1.79
CA SER A 73 -12.04 -6.71 0.45
C SER A 73 -11.12 -6.08 -0.61
N ALA A 74 -9.81 -5.97 -0.38
CA ALA A 74 -8.87 -5.49 -1.39
C ALA A 74 -8.76 -6.48 -2.57
N GLN A 75 -8.69 -5.95 -3.79
CA GLN A 75 -8.59 -6.78 -5.00
C GLN A 75 -7.11 -6.95 -5.38
N LEU A 76 -6.58 -8.17 -5.27
CA LEU A 76 -5.16 -8.49 -5.54
C LEU A 76 -4.98 -9.38 -6.80
N ILE A 77 -5.96 -9.41 -7.69
CA ILE A 77 -5.96 -10.29 -8.88
C ILE A 77 -4.73 -10.00 -9.74
N ASN A 78 -3.92 -11.02 -10.01
CA ASN A 78 -2.66 -10.93 -10.77
C ASN A 78 -1.62 -9.96 -10.17
N ALA A 79 -1.72 -9.59 -8.89
CA ALA A 79 -0.68 -8.83 -8.23
C ALA A 79 0.58 -9.69 -8.02
N ASN A 80 1.77 -9.09 -8.17
CA ASN A 80 3.01 -9.76 -7.82
C ASN A 80 3.29 -9.59 -6.32
N LEU A 81 3.02 -10.63 -5.55
CA LEU A 81 3.19 -10.67 -4.10
C LEU A 81 4.49 -11.36 -3.66
N THR A 82 5.46 -11.52 -4.56
CA THR A 82 6.71 -12.24 -4.25
C THR A 82 7.43 -11.59 -3.07
N SER A 83 7.68 -12.35 -2.00
CA SER A 83 8.36 -11.88 -0.78
C SER A 83 7.68 -10.68 -0.10
N ILE A 84 6.38 -10.50 -0.28
CA ILE A 84 5.61 -9.49 0.47
C ILE A 84 5.60 -9.85 1.97
N ASN A 85 5.74 -8.85 2.84
CA ASN A 85 5.50 -9.04 4.27
C ASN A 85 4.01 -8.76 4.58
N LEU A 86 3.27 -9.80 4.94
CA LEU A 86 1.85 -9.73 5.34
C LEU A 86 1.63 -10.04 6.83
N GLN A 87 2.68 -9.98 7.66
CA GLN A 87 2.56 -10.28 9.07
C GLN A 87 1.50 -9.39 9.74
N GLY A 88 0.45 -10.01 10.29
CA GLY A 88 -0.64 -9.30 10.95
C GLY A 88 -1.53 -8.47 10.03
N ALA A 89 -1.43 -8.64 8.71
CA ALA A 89 -2.42 -8.06 7.79
C ALA A 89 -3.77 -8.79 7.91
N ASN A 90 -4.87 -8.07 7.69
CA ASN A 90 -6.23 -8.62 7.65
C ASN A 90 -6.78 -8.65 6.24
#